data_AF-A0A7J2IEB2-F1
#
_entry.id   AF-A0A7J2IEB2-F1
#
_cell.length_a   1.000
_cell.length_b   1.000
_cell.length_c   1.000
_cell.angle_alpha   90.00
_cell.angle_beta   90.00
_cell.angle_gamma   90.00
#
_symmetry.space_group_name_H-M   'P 1'
#
loop_
_entity.id
_entity.type
_entity.pdbx_description
1 polymer ?
#
loop_
_entity_poly.entity_id
_entity_poly.type
_entity_poly.pdbx_seq_one_letter_code
_entity_poly.pdbx_strand_id
1 'polypeptide(L)'
;MGLLDRVRKQREMEKEKVPPKGKPVTVKSKEEFLETCRGLTRDFRGSMFLSGDIDGERYFASLLIDRGDIVGSTFEFRGLITFREQAIDKIKSKLKGSSGILNIFEFDEEDMKLIREENKSALLKNPVPLSSLGMKIKPLMEKWEREREARKEGIKPIKIPEIFKVKKKFSLIELARGSDKIKDIERMELGKMDIGEIENLLKAMEGRVGDRKLEELRRIKEERERKIAERLAKIKRKELPRKAIKEGEKVKTPIDRLYSLVKKYKRIKIDDRLAHTLGVNKTQIEEWAVILEEHDLIELHYPTIGEPEIRIVKGETEKNETEKS
;
A
#
# COMPACT_ATOMS: atom_id res chain seq x y z
N MET A 1 30.49 5.14 24.33
CA MET A 1 29.30 4.31 24.03
C MET A 1 29.45 3.80 22.60
N GLY A 2 29.63 2.48 22.42
CA GLY A 2 29.91 1.87 21.13
C GLY A 2 28.69 1.81 20.21
N LEU A 3 28.89 1.45 18.93
CA LEU A 3 27.80 1.31 17.95
C LEU A 3 26.74 0.29 18.41
N LEU A 4 27.18 -0.82 19.00
CA LEU A 4 26.30 -1.87 19.55
C LEU A 4 25.44 -1.39 20.72
N ASP A 5 26.00 -0.56 21.60
CA ASP A 5 25.26 0.03 22.73
C ASP A 5 24.15 0.97 22.23
N ARG A 6 24.43 1.74 21.17
CA ARG A 6 23.42 2.62 20.54
C ARG A 6 22.28 1.83 19.92
N VAL A 7 22.59 0.75 19.18
CA VAL A 7 21.58 -0.12 18.58
C VAL A 7 20.76 -0.85 19.65
N ARG A 8 21.40 -1.31 20.73
CA ARG A 8 20.70 -1.96 21.85
C ARG A 8 19.77 -0.99 22.57
N LYS A 9 20.25 0.21 22.89
CA LYS A 9 19.44 1.27 23.52
C LYS A 9 18.28 1.70 22.62
N GLN A 10 18.49 1.76 21.30
CA GLN A 10 17.43 2.05 20.34
C GLN A 10 16.38 0.95 20.28
N ARG A 11 16.78 -0.33 20.28
CA ARG A 11 15.83 -1.46 20.35
C ARG A 11 15.08 -1.54 21.68
N GLU A 12 15.71 -1.16 22.78
CA GLU A 12 15.05 -1.09 24.09
C GLU A 12 14.01 0.05 24.11
N MET A 13 14.34 1.23 23.56
CA MET A 13 13.38 2.34 23.38
C MET A 13 12.24 2.01 22.41
N GLU A 14 12.51 1.22 21.35
CA GLU A 14 11.48 0.78 20.40
C GLU A 14 10.54 -0.29 20.97
N LYS A 15 11.02 -1.14 21.88
CA LYS A 15 10.20 -2.18 22.53
C LYS A 15 9.20 -1.61 23.53
N GLU A 16 9.45 -0.43 24.09
CA GLU A 16 8.57 0.21 25.06
C GLU A 16 7.48 1.09 24.43
N LYS A 17 7.60 1.44 23.14
CA LYS A 17 6.58 2.21 22.44
C LYS A 17 5.36 1.34 22.18
N VAL A 18 4.40 1.39 23.10
CA VAL A 18 3.07 0.82 22.88
C VAL A 18 2.44 1.64 21.74
N PRO A 19 2.16 1.02 20.57
CA PRO A 19 1.53 1.76 19.49
C PRO A 19 0.15 2.24 19.94
N PRO A 20 -0.29 3.43 19.49
CA PRO A 20 -1.59 3.96 19.85
C PRO A 20 -2.65 2.93 19.47
N LYS A 21 -3.53 2.60 20.42
CA LYS A 21 -4.39 1.42 20.26
C LYS A 21 -5.57 1.73 19.35
N GLY A 22 -6.13 2.94 19.43
CA GLY A 22 -7.23 3.44 18.62
C GLY A 22 -8.47 2.54 18.60
N LYS A 23 -9.61 3.03 19.08
CA LYS A 23 -10.85 2.24 19.05
C LYS A 23 -11.48 2.35 17.65
N PRO A 24 -11.62 1.24 16.89
CA PRO A 24 -12.32 1.31 15.61
C PRO A 24 -13.78 1.69 15.84
N VAL A 25 -14.27 2.68 15.11
CA VAL A 25 -15.67 3.10 15.17
C VAL A 25 -16.49 2.15 14.29
N THR A 26 -17.28 1.29 14.93
CA THR A 26 -18.20 0.38 14.24
C THR A 26 -19.61 0.91 14.33
N VAL A 27 -20.19 1.28 13.20
CA VAL A 27 -21.61 1.67 13.10
C VAL A 27 -22.49 0.43 12.93
N LYS A 28 -23.76 0.46 13.29
CA LYS A 28 -24.73 -0.66 13.16
C LYS A 28 -25.96 -0.30 12.35
N SER A 29 -26.30 0.98 12.28
CA SER A 29 -27.42 1.50 11.47
C SER A 29 -27.01 2.72 10.65
N LYS A 30 -27.91 3.17 9.78
CA LYS A 30 -27.74 4.39 8.99
C LYS A 30 -27.78 5.64 9.86
N GLU A 31 -28.65 5.66 10.85
CA GLU A 31 -28.80 6.75 11.81
C GLU A 31 -27.51 6.94 12.60
N GLU A 32 -26.97 5.84 13.14
CA GLU A 32 -25.70 5.84 13.88
C GLU A 32 -24.52 6.28 12.99
N PHE A 33 -24.51 5.88 11.73
CA PHE A 33 -23.51 6.36 10.78
C PHE A 33 -23.62 7.85 10.48
N LEU A 34 -24.85 8.36 10.29
CA LEU A 34 -25.07 9.80 10.08
C LEU A 34 -24.70 10.61 11.33
N GLU A 35 -25.00 10.09 12.51
CA GLU A 35 -24.60 10.67 13.79
C GLU A 35 -23.07 10.68 13.94
N THR A 36 -22.42 9.56 13.63
CA THR A 36 -20.95 9.46 13.57
C THR A 36 -20.38 10.53 12.63
N CYS A 37 -20.92 10.64 11.40
CA CYS A 37 -20.47 11.64 10.43
C CYS A 37 -20.68 13.09 10.91
N ARG A 38 -21.73 13.36 11.69
CA ARG A 38 -21.95 14.68 12.30
C ARG A 38 -20.92 14.95 13.40
N GLY A 39 -20.66 13.96 14.26
CA GLY A 39 -19.64 14.03 15.32
C GLY A 39 -18.22 14.25 14.77
N LEU A 40 -17.90 13.64 13.61
CA LEU A 40 -16.61 13.84 12.92
C LEU A 40 -16.26 15.32 12.69
N THR A 41 -17.25 16.20 12.54
CA THR A 41 -17.05 17.62 12.23
C THR A 41 -17.04 18.54 13.46
N ARG A 42 -17.24 18.01 14.67
CA ARG A 42 -17.41 18.81 15.89
C ARG A 42 -16.37 18.51 16.95
N ASP A 43 -16.42 17.31 17.50
CA ASP A 43 -15.72 16.93 18.74
C ASP A 43 -14.89 15.67 18.59
N PHE A 44 -14.96 15.02 17.42
CA PHE A 44 -14.18 13.81 17.14
C PHE A 44 -12.67 14.04 17.23
N ARG A 45 -12.01 13.12 17.93
CA ARG A 45 -10.55 12.99 17.97
C ARG A 45 -10.17 11.59 17.53
N GLY A 46 -9.33 11.50 16.52
CA GLY A 46 -9.12 10.23 15.88
C GLY A 46 -8.39 10.33 14.57
N SER A 47 -8.38 9.23 13.84
CA SER A 47 -7.95 9.23 12.45
C SER A 47 -9.05 8.73 11.53
N MET A 48 -8.98 9.18 10.29
CA MET A 48 -9.87 8.78 9.22
C MET A 48 -9.06 8.32 8.02
N PHE A 49 -9.39 7.13 7.54
CA PHE A 49 -8.77 6.50 6.37
C PHE A 49 -9.74 6.46 5.22
N LEU A 50 -9.29 6.93 4.09
CA LEU A 50 -10.00 6.90 2.84
C LEU A 50 -9.23 6.03 1.86
N SER A 51 -9.93 5.12 1.20
CA SER A 51 -9.38 4.48 0.00
C SER A 51 -10.42 4.54 -1.11
N GLY A 52 -10.00 4.88 -2.31
CA GLY A 52 -10.88 5.00 -3.47
C GLY A 52 -10.23 4.38 -4.70
N ASP A 53 -11.07 3.94 -5.63
CA ASP A 53 -10.65 3.56 -6.97
C ASP A 53 -11.12 4.64 -7.95
N ILE A 54 -10.19 5.18 -8.74
CA ILE A 54 -10.47 6.15 -9.78
C ILE A 54 -9.73 5.67 -11.03
N ASP A 55 -10.48 5.39 -12.09
CA ASP A 55 -9.96 4.92 -13.38
C ASP A 55 -9.09 3.63 -13.27
N GLY A 56 -9.45 2.73 -12.35
CA GLY A 56 -8.73 1.47 -12.13
C GLY A 56 -7.46 1.62 -11.30
N GLU A 57 -7.23 2.80 -10.73
CA GLU A 57 -6.11 3.09 -9.85
C GLU A 57 -6.58 3.30 -8.42
N ARG A 58 -5.84 2.69 -7.48
CA ARG A 58 -6.16 2.76 -6.06
C ARG A 58 -5.42 3.91 -5.39
N TYR A 59 -6.18 4.71 -4.66
CA TYR A 59 -5.71 5.86 -3.89
C TYR A 59 -5.94 5.62 -2.41
N PHE A 60 -5.00 6.10 -1.58
CA PHE A 60 -5.13 6.03 -0.13
C PHE A 60 -4.91 7.43 0.46
N ALA A 61 -5.71 7.79 1.45
CA ALA A 61 -5.50 8.98 2.25
C ALA A 61 -5.73 8.66 3.73
N SER A 62 -4.91 9.25 4.58
CA SER A 62 -5.11 9.19 6.03
C SER A 62 -5.06 10.60 6.60
N LEU A 63 -6.03 10.89 7.46
CA LEU A 63 -6.28 12.19 8.07
C LEU A 63 -6.27 12.03 9.59
N LEU A 64 -5.53 12.90 10.27
CA LEU A 64 -5.58 13.05 11.72
C LEU A 64 -6.56 14.19 12.04
N ILE A 65 -7.57 13.90 12.85
CA ILE A 65 -8.64 14.84 13.20
C ILE A 65 -8.58 15.13 14.70
N ASP A 66 -8.64 16.40 15.06
CA ASP A 66 -8.81 16.85 16.44
C ASP A 66 -9.92 17.89 16.50
N ARG A 67 -11.03 17.55 17.18
CA ARG A 67 -12.20 18.42 17.35
C ARG A 67 -12.75 18.95 16.02
N GLY A 68 -12.91 18.06 15.06
CA GLY A 68 -13.47 18.39 13.74
C GLY A 68 -12.51 19.05 12.75
N ASP A 69 -11.32 19.45 13.19
CA ASP A 69 -10.28 19.99 12.33
C ASP A 69 -9.26 18.91 11.95
N ILE A 70 -8.90 18.88 10.68
CA ILE A 70 -7.78 18.10 10.19
C ILE A 70 -6.51 18.78 10.66
N VAL A 71 -5.73 18.08 11.47
CA VAL A 71 -4.44 18.55 12.01
C VAL A 71 -3.25 17.86 11.36
N GLY A 72 -3.47 16.77 10.64
CA GLY A 72 -2.44 16.06 9.88
C GLY A 72 -3.01 15.29 8.71
N SER A 73 -2.23 15.13 7.64
CA SER A 73 -2.70 14.44 6.43
C SER A 73 -1.60 13.80 5.61
N THR A 74 -1.97 12.71 4.96
CA THR A 74 -1.14 11.95 4.02
C THR A 74 -1.98 11.48 2.84
N PHE A 75 -1.35 11.38 1.68
CA PHE A 75 -1.96 10.87 0.45
C PHE A 75 -0.96 9.98 -0.28
N GLU A 76 -1.33 8.74 -0.58
CA GLU A 76 -0.50 7.78 -1.29
C GLU A 76 -1.11 7.37 -2.63
N PHE A 77 -0.26 7.37 -3.65
CA PHE A 77 -0.58 6.93 -4.99
C PHE A 77 0.63 6.23 -5.60
N ARG A 78 0.45 4.97 -6.04
CA ARG A 78 1.53 4.14 -6.63
C ARG A 78 2.83 4.13 -5.80
N GLY A 79 2.69 4.11 -4.47
CA GLY A 79 3.82 4.12 -3.53
C GLY A 79 4.46 5.49 -3.28
N LEU A 80 4.03 6.55 -3.97
CA LEU A 80 4.45 7.92 -3.70
C LEU A 80 3.56 8.52 -2.62
N ILE A 81 4.17 8.99 -1.54
CA ILE A 81 3.47 9.59 -0.40
C ILE A 81 3.65 11.10 -0.42
N THR A 82 2.54 11.82 -0.32
CA THR A 82 2.47 13.27 -0.15
C THR A 82 1.97 13.58 1.25
N PHE A 83 2.46 14.67 1.85
CA PHE A 83 2.16 15.04 3.24
C PHE A 83 1.55 16.45 3.32
N ARG A 84 0.91 16.75 4.45
CA ARG A 84 0.46 18.09 4.84
C ARG A 84 -0.48 18.76 3.82
N GLU A 85 -0.34 20.07 3.59
CA GLU A 85 -1.24 20.85 2.75
C GLU A 85 -1.31 20.29 1.31
N GLN A 86 -0.19 19.81 0.77
CA GLN A 86 -0.18 19.17 -0.54
C GLN A 86 -1.02 17.87 -0.56
N ALA A 87 -1.06 17.12 0.53
CA ALA A 87 -1.93 15.96 0.65
C ALA A 87 -3.41 16.38 0.66
N ILE A 88 -3.76 17.46 1.38
CA ILE A 88 -5.11 18.03 1.38
C ILE A 88 -5.55 18.43 -0.03
N ASP A 89 -4.69 19.11 -0.78
CA ASP A 89 -5.00 19.54 -2.15
C ASP A 89 -5.21 18.33 -3.10
N LYS A 90 -4.39 17.29 -2.95
CA LYS A 90 -4.56 16.03 -3.69
C LYS A 90 -5.85 15.32 -3.31
N ILE A 91 -6.20 15.25 -2.02
CA ILE A 91 -7.45 14.66 -1.54
C ILE A 91 -8.65 15.40 -2.14
N LYS A 92 -8.66 16.75 -2.08
CA LYS A 92 -9.74 17.58 -2.62
C LYS A 92 -9.91 17.46 -4.13
N SER A 93 -8.81 17.29 -4.87
CA SER A 93 -8.86 17.21 -6.34
C SER A 93 -9.14 15.80 -6.84
N LYS A 94 -8.56 14.77 -6.21
CA LYS A 94 -8.64 13.38 -6.66
C LYS A 94 -9.81 12.63 -6.05
N LEU A 95 -10.03 12.71 -4.74
CA LEU A 95 -11.09 11.92 -4.07
C LEU A 95 -12.48 12.57 -4.13
N LYS A 96 -12.62 13.72 -4.79
CA LYS A 96 -13.91 14.38 -4.93
C LYS A 96 -14.81 13.60 -5.88
N GLY A 97 -15.87 13.03 -5.33
CA GLY A 97 -16.86 12.26 -6.10
C GLY A 97 -16.47 10.80 -6.33
N SER A 98 -15.30 10.36 -5.86
CA SER A 98 -14.91 8.95 -5.91
C SER A 98 -15.70 8.12 -4.89
N SER A 99 -16.05 6.89 -5.25
CA SER A 99 -16.54 5.88 -4.29
C SER A 99 -15.37 5.19 -3.61
N GLY A 100 -15.52 4.86 -2.33
CA GLY A 100 -14.42 4.31 -1.56
C GLY A 100 -14.80 3.67 -0.23
N ILE A 101 -13.78 3.15 0.45
CA ILE A 101 -13.86 2.63 1.82
C ILE A 101 -13.43 3.73 2.78
N LEU A 102 -14.21 3.87 3.85
CA LEU A 102 -13.96 4.78 4.95
C LEU A 102 -13.75 3.97 6.24
N ASN A 103 -12.58 4.08 6.87
CA ASN A 103 -12.35 3.54 8.20
C ASN A 103 -12.08 4.69 9.18
N ILE A 104 -12.70 4.61 10.36
CA ILE A 104 -12.60 5.64 11.39
C ILE A 104 -12.11 4.98 12.66
N PHE A 105 -11.19 5.64 13.34
CA PHE A 105 -10.70 5.20 14.63
C PHE A 105 -10.66 6.37 15.60
N GLU A 106 -11.25 6.19 16.77
CA GLU A 106 -11.27 7.15 17.85
C GLU A 106 -10.02 7.00 18.73
N PHE A 107 -9.50 8.13 19.18
CA PHE A 107 -8.33 8.22 20.04
C PHE A 107 -8.66 8.88 21.37
N ASP A 108 -8.06 8.38 22.44
CA ASP A 108 -7.97 9.13 23.68
C ASP A 108 -6.88 10.22 23.59
N GLU A 109 -6.73 10.98 24.68
CA GLU A 109 -5.79 12.10 24.73
C GLU A 109 -4.33 11.65 24.70
N GLU A 110 -4.02 10.48 25.26
CA GLU A 110 -2.67 9.92 25.26
C GLU A 110 -2.27 9.45 23.86
N ASP A 111 -3.17 8.71 23.19
CA ASP A 111 -3.01 8.28 21.79
C ASP A 111 -2.81 9.51 20.87
N MET A 112 -3.61 10.56 21.04
CA MET A 112 -3.49 11.80 20.26
C MET A 112 -2.15 12.48 20.44
N LYS A 113 -1.65 12.56 21.68
CA LYS A 113 -0.34 13.17 21.98
C LYS A 113 0.79 12.40 21.33
N LEU A 114 0.81 11.07 21.51
CA LEU A 114 1.82 10.18 20.93
C LEU A 114 1.88 10.33 19.41
N ILE A 115 0.73 10.33 18.74
CA ILE A 115 0.66 10.43 17.28
C ILE A 115 1.19 11.77 16.76
N ARG A 116 0.89 12.87 17.45
CA ARG A 116 1.42 14.19 17.08
C ARG A 116 2.94 14.24 17.21
N GLU A 117 3.47 13.65 18.27
CA GLU A 117 4.91 13.61 18.51
C GLU A 117 5.65 12.80 17.44
N GLU A 118 5.08 11.67 17.02
CA GLU A 118 5.70 10.77 16.06
C GLU A 118 5.48 11.18 14.58
N ASN A 119 4.44 11.96 14.26
CA ASN A 119 4.08 12.32 12.88
C ASN A 119 4.29 13.80 12.53
N LYS A 120 5.30 14.47 13.09
CA LYS A 120 5.56 15.92 12.83
C LYS A 120 5.66 16.28 11.33
N SER A 121 6.08 15.34 10.48
CA SER A 121 6.14 15.52 9.03
C SER A 121 4.76 15.57 8.37
N ALA A 122 3.75 14.91 8.93
CA ALA A 122 2.38 14.88 8.40
C ALA A 122 1.47 15.97 8.97
N LEU A 123 1.88 16.63 10.07
CA LEU A 123 1.11 17.71 10.69
C LEU A 123 1.02 18.95 9.78
N LEU A 124 -0.19 19.51 9.71
CA LEU A 124 -0.48 20.75 9.01
C LEU A 124 0.03 21.95 9.80
N LYS A 125 0.43 23.02 9.10
CA LYS A 125 0.77 24.29 9.76
C LYS A 125 -0.48 24.96 10.33
N ASN A 126 -1.55 24.94 9.56
CA ASN A 126 -2.85 25.48 9.94
C ASN A 126 -3.87 24.34 9.87
N PRO A 127 -4.58 24.04 10.97
CA PRO A 127 -5.67 23.08 10.94
C PRO A 127 -6.72 23.47 9.89
N VAL A 128 -7.30 22.47 9.24
CA VAL A 128 -8.28 22.66 8.17
C VAL A 128 -9.59 21.99 8.56
N PRO A 129 -10.73 22.69 8.58
CA PRO A 129 -12.00 22.07 8.92
C PRO A 129 -12.30 20.88 8.01
N LEU A 130 -12.71 19.75 8.60
CA LEU A 130 -13.02 18.53 7.83
C LEU A 130 -14.09 18.78 6.76
N SER A 131 -15.07 19.63 7.08
CA SER A 131 -16.14 20.07 6.19
C SER A 131 -15.64 20.72 4.90
N SER A 132 -14.44 21.33 4.91
CA SER A 132 -13.85 22.00 3.75
C SER A 132 -13.35 21.03 2.65
N LEU A 133 -13.26 19.72 2.93
CA LEU A 133 -12.88 18.73 1.92
C LEU A 133 -13.97 18.53 0.86
N GLY A 134 -15.21 18.93 1.12
CA GLY A 134 -16.32 18.81 0.16
C GLY A 134 -16.70 17.36 -0.16
N MET A 135 -16.37 16.42 0.72
CA MET A 135 -16.72 15.01 0.58
C MET A 135 -18.21 14.79 0.83
N LYS A 136 -18.90 14.11 -0.11
CA LYS A 136 -20.32 13.74 0.02
C LYS A 136 -20.43 12.27 0.41
N ILE A 137 -20.74 12.01 1.69
CA ILE A 137 -20.82 10.65 2.24
C ILE A 137 -22.18 9.94 1.91
N LYS A 138 -23.20 10.68 1.47
CA LYS A 138 -24.59 10.21 1.28
C LYS A 138 -24.81 8.98 0.37
N PRO A 139 -24.19 8.80 -0.81
CA PRO A 139 -24.68 7.84 -1.82
C PRO A 139 -24.47 6.35 -1.51
N LEU A 140 -23.57 5.99 -0.60
CA LEU A 140 -23.18 4.59 -0.38
C LEU A 140 -24.14 3.82 0.54
N MET A 141 -24.92 4.53 1.36
CA MET A 141 -25.78 3.91 2.39
C MET A 141 -27.07 3.31 1.82
N GLU A 142 -27.67 3.90 0.78
CA GLU A 142 -28.89 3.35 0.18
C GLU A 142 -28.63 2.06 -0.61
N LYS A 143 -27.43 1.92 -1.17
CA LYS A 143 -26.97 0.67 -1.79
C LYS A 143 -26.70 -0.39 -0.71
N TRP A 144 -26.09 0.03 0.40
CA TRP A 144 -25.80 -0.84 1.54
C TRP A 144 -27.07 -1.34 2.24
N GLU A 145 -28.06 -0.49 2.48
CA GLU A 145 -29.37 -0.89 3.03
C GLU A 145 -30.03 -1.95 2.14
N ARG A 146 -30.04 -1.71 0.82
CA ARG A 146 -30.56 -2.68 -0.16
C ARG A 146 -29.79 -4.00 -0.14
N GLU A 147 -28.46 -3.98 -0.09
CA GLU A 147 -27.63 -5.19 0.00
C GLU A 147 -27.80 -5.94 1.32
N ARG A 148 -28.05 -5.24 2.43
CA ARG A 148 -28.31 -5.83 3.74
C ARG A 148 -29.69 -6.47 3.82
N GLU A 149 -30.73 -5.78 3.34
CA GLU A 149 -32.09 -6.31 3.25
C GLU A 149 -32.15 -7.55 2.33
N ALA A 150 -31.43 -7.52 1.21
CA ALA A 150 -31.35 -8.65 0.28
C ALA A 150 -30.72 -9.91 0.90
N ARG A 151 -29.87 -9.76 1.93
CA ARG A 151 -29.16 -10.90 2.55
C ARG A 151 -29.98 -11.66 3.58
N LYS A 152 -31.10 -11.12 4.12
CA LYS A 152 -31.99 -11.78 5.12
C LYS A 152 -31.28 -12.51 6.29
N GLU A 153 -30.00 -12.23 6.55
CA GLU A 153 -29.25 -12.85 7.65
C GLU A 153 -29.32 -11.96 8.88
N GLY A 154 -29.54 -12.58 10.05
CA GLY A 154 -29.62 -11.89 11.34
C GLY A 154 -28.43 -10.97 11.63
N ILE A 155 -28.62 -10.06 12.59
CA ILE A 155 -27.75 -8.94 12.97
C ILE A 155 -26.27 -9.37 13.07
N LYS A 156 -25.54 -9.35 11.95
CA LYS A 156 -24.09 -9.34 11.94
C LYS A 156 -23.66 -7.87 12.07
N PRO A 157 -22.71 -7.52 12.96
CA PRO A 157 -22.16 -6.18 13.02
C PRO A 157 -21.63 -5.78 11.64
N ILE A 158 -21.71 -4.48 11.31
CA ILE A 158 -21.32 -3.97 10.00
C ILE A 158 -19.92 -4.43 9.66
N LYS A 159 -19.82 -5.26 8.63
CA LYS A 159 -18.63 -5.40 7.81
C LYS A 159 -18.84 -4.49 6.60
N ILE A 160 -18.35 -3.25 6.68
CA ILE A 160 -18.00 -2.50 5.46
C ILE A 160 -17.06 -3.45 4.71
N PRO A 161 -17.34 -3.82 3.44
CA PRO A 161 -16.76 -5.01 2.81
C PRO A 161 -15.27 -5.17 3.17
N GLU A 162 -15.00 -6.14 4.04
CA GLU A 162 -13.65 -6.51 4.47
C GLU A 162 -12.94 -7.03 3.22
N ILE A 163 -12.12 -6.19 2.58
CA ILE A 163 -11.05 -6.70 1.74
C ILE A 163 -9.80 -6.67 2.62
N PHE A 164 -9.41 -7.86 3.06
CA PHE A 164 -8.28 -8.25 3.91
C PHE A 164 -8.49 -8.17 5.43
N LYS A 165 -8.63 -9.35 6.05
CA LYS A 165 -8.15 -9.59 7.42
C LYS A 165 -6.61 -9.53 7.40
N VAL A 166 -6.03 -8.33 7.43
CA VAL A 166 -4.63 -8.18 7.81
C VAL A 166 -4.59 -8.09 9.33
N LYS A 167 -4.03 -9.10 10.01
CA LYS A 167 -3.57 -8.93 11.39
C LYS A 167 -2.35 -7.99 11.39
N LYS A 168 -2.54 -6.66 11.32
CA LYS A 168 -1.59 -5.60 11.74
C LYS A 168 -2.23 -4.19 11.68
N LYS A 169 -1.80 -3.32 12.60
CA LYS A 169 -2.48 -2.13 13.15
C LYS A 169 -2.15 -0.81 12.42
N PHE A 170 -3.08 0.16 12.56
CA PHE A 170 -3.03 1.65 12.51
C PHE A 170 -2.02 2.43 11.62
N SER A 171 -2.50 3.39 10.80
CA SER A 171 -1.69 4.11 9.79
C SER A 171 -1.95 5.65 9.62
N LEU A 172 -0.93 6.48 9.79
CA LEU A 172 -0.78 7.69 8.95
C LEU A 172 0.34 7.37 7.96
N ILE A 173 -0.06 6.48 7.05
CA ILE A 173 0.73 5.66 6.13
C ILE A 173 1.91 5.04 6.88
N GLU A 174 1.49 4.28 7.91
CA GLU A 174 2.25 3.67 9.01
C GLU A 174 3.40 4.54 9.53
N LEU A 175 3.06 5.72 10.09
CA LEU A 175 4.01 6.60 10.79
C LEU A 175 5.30 6.82 9.99
N ALA A 176 5.09 6.97 8.68
CA ALA A 176 6.06 7.30 7.65
C ALA A 176 7.39 6.51 7.73
N ARG A 177 7.33 5.18 7.93
CA ARG A 177 8.42 4.21 7.72
C ARG A 177 9.79 4.53 8.42
N GLY A 178 9.79 5.12 9.62
CA GLY A 178 10.89 5.05 10.62
C GLY A 178 12.12 5.97 10.46
N SER A 179 11.98 7.27 10.79
CA SER A 179 12.99 8.30 11.19
C SER A 179 14.46 8.42 10.68
N ASP A 180 15.14 7.51 9.95
CA ASP A 180 16.61 7.64 9.69
C ASP A 180 17.15 7.33 8.26
N LYS A 181 16.33 7.29 7.20
CA LYS A 181 16.83 7.08 5.80
C LYS A 181 16.72 8.28 4.84
N ILE A 182 16.37 9.46 5.32
CA ILE A 182 16.05 10.61 4.45
C ILE A 182 17.28 11.43 4.03
N LYS A 183 18.42 11.33 4.72
CA LYS A 183 19.62 12.14 4.36
C LYS A 183 20.31 11.73 3.06
N ASP A 184 20.03 10.56 2.50
CA ASP A 184 20.65 10.09 1.25
C ASP A 184 19.83 10.41 -0.01
N ILE A 185 18.63 11.00 0.11
CA ILE A 185 17.76 11.27 -1.04
C ILE A 185 17.99 12.68 -1.62
N GLU A 186 18.37 13.67 -0.80
CA GLU A 186 18.56 15.07 -1.26
C GLU A 186 19.75 15.27 -2.21
N ARG A 187 20.63 14.27 -2.42
CA ARG A 187 21.74 14.36 -3.39
C ARG A 187 21.47 13.76 -4.76
N MET A 188 20.27 13.21 -5.03
CA MET A 188 19.96 12.55 -6.31
C MET A 188 18.88 13.24 -7.19
N GLU A 189 18.32 14.38 -6.78
CA GLU A 189 17.04 14.87 -7.31
C GLU A 189 17.03 15.65 -8.64
N LEU A 190 18.14 15.73 -9.39
CA LEU A 190 18.08 16.24 -10.78
C LEU A 190 17.89 15.15 -11.85
N GLY A 191 18.05 13.87 -11.48
CA GLY A 191 18.01 12.75 -12.42
C GLY A 191 16.62 12.16 -12.72
N LYS A 192 15.59 12.47 -11.92
CA LYS A 192 14.33 11.68 -11.90
C LYS A 192 13.02 12.46 -12.07
N MET A 193 13.06 13.77 -12.30
CA MET A 193 11.81 14.52 -12.55
C MET A 193 11.09 13.99 -13.79
N ASP A 194 9.77 13.82 -13.70
CA ASP A 194 8.89 13.44 -14.81
C ASP A 194 8.87 14.58 -15.86
N ILE A 195 8.70 14.24 -17.14
CA ILE A 195 8.53 15.21 -18.24
C ILE A 195 7.37 16.16 -17.94
N GLY A 196 6.29 15.65 -17.34
CA GLY A 196 5.14 16.48 -16.95
C GLY A 196 5.48 17.50 -15.85
N GLU A 197 6.37 17.16 -14.93
CA GLU A 197 6.81 18.06 -13.85
C GLU A 197 7.74 19.15 -14.37
N ILE A 198 8.63 18.82 -15.31
CA ILE A 198 9.50 19.81 -15.98
C ILE A 198 8.65 20.81 -16.77
N GLU A 199 7.59 20.36 -17.43
CA GLU A 199 6.71 21.24 -18.19
C GLU A 199 5.90 22.19 -17.29
N ASN A 200 5.41 21.70 -16.16
CA ASN A 200 4.73 22.54 -15.18
C ASN A 200 5.69 23.53 -14.50
N LEU A 201 6.95 23.12 -14.25
CA LEU A 201 7.99 24.00 -13.71
C LEU A 201 8.35 25.12 -14.70
N LEU A 202 8.47 24.79 -15.99
CA LEU A 202 8.72 25.75 -17.07
C LEU A 202 7.60 26.81 -17.16
N LYS A 203 6.33 26.37 -17.17
CA LYS A 203 5.17 27.27 -17.18
C LYS A 203 5.11 28.17 -15.94
N ALA A 204 5.51 27.67 -14.77
CA ALA A 204 5.56 28.45 -13.54
C ALA A 204 6.71 29.48 -13.51
N MET A 205 7.75 29.27 -14.33
CA MET A 205 8.97 30.09 -14.35
C MET A 205 9.02 31.12 -15.50
N GLU A 206 8.11 31.05 -16.47
CA GLU A 206 8.00 31.96 -17.63
C GLU A 206 7.84 33.45 -17.27
N GLY A 207 7.61 33.81 -16.01
CA GLY A 207 7.57 35.20 -15.53
C GLY A 207 8.70 35.63 -14.58
N ARG A 208 9.63 34.75 -14.19
CA ARG A 208 10.60 35.03 -13.11
C ARG A 208 12.06 34.72 -13.42
N VAL A 209 12.34 34.10 -14.56
CA VAL A 209 13.65 33.52 -14.85
C VAL A 209 14.19 34.10 -16.16
N GLY A 210 15.43 34.58 -16.13
CA GLY A 210 16.07 35.14 -17.32
C GLY A 210 16.23 34.11 -18.44
N ASP A 211 16.10 34.58 -19.69
CA ASP A 211 16.03 33.79 -20.92
C ASP A 211 17.08 32.66 -21.02
N ARG A 212 18.28 32.87 -20.47
CA ARG A 212 19.37 31.88 -20.49
C ARG A 212 19.03 30.57 -19.77
N LYS A 213 18.31 30.63 -18.65
CA LYS A 213 18.00 29.43 -17.85
C LYS A 213 16.76 28.70 -18.37
N LEU A 214 15.88 29.43 -19.07
CA LEU A 214 14.77 28.84 -19.82
C LEU A 214 15.28 27.99 -20.99
N GLU A 215 16.29 28.50 -21.70
CA GLU A 215 16.92 27.80 -22.83
C GLU A 215 17.65 26.52 -22.40
N GLU A 216 18.31 26.53 -21.25
CA GLU A 216 18.96 25.34 -20.69
C GLU A 216 17.96 24.22 -20.34
N LEU A 217 16.80 24.60 -19.78
CA LEU A 217 15.72 23.65 -19.50
C LEU A 217 15.09 23.07 -20.77
N ARG A 218 14.95 23.86 -21.84
CA ARG A 218 14.49 23.38 -23.15
C ARG A 218 15.42 22.31 -23.71
N ARG A 219 16.75 22.56 -23.67
CA ARG A 219 17.75 21.57 -24.11
C ARG A 219 17.67 20.26 -23.33
N ILE A 220 17.48 20.35 -22.00
CA ILE A 220 17.33 19.15 -21.15
C ILE A 220 16.06 18.37 -21.51
N LYS A 221 14.94 19.06 -21.79
CA LYS A 221 13.68 18.42 -22.21
C LYS A 221 13.86 17.68 -23.54
N GLU A 222 14.42 18.33 -24.55
CA GLU A 222 14.65 17.76 -25.88
C GLU A 222 15.57 16.53 -25.83
N GLU A 223 16.66 16.58 -25.04
CA GLU A 223 17.58 15.45 -24.92
C GLU A 223 16.91 14.21 -24.28
N ARG A 224 16.00 14.43 -23.32
CA ARG A 224 15.23 13.35 -22.69
C ARG A 224 14.20 12.74 -23.63
N GLU A 225 13.46 13.58 -24.36
CA GLU A 225 12.51 13.12 -25.37
C GLU A 225 13.20 12.27 -26.45
N ARG A 226 14.40 12.70 -26.89
CA ARG A 226 15.22 11.94 -27.83
C ARG A 226 15.63 10.56 -27.28
N LYS A 227 16.08 10.49 -26.02
CA LYS A 227 16.45 9.22 -25.36
C LYS A 227 15.25 8.27 -25.21
N ILE A 228 14.05 8.80 -24.94
CA ILE A 228 12.82 8.01 -24.85
C ILE A 228 12.40 7.49 -26.21
N ALA A 229 12.41 8.35 -27.24
CA ALA A 229 12.11 7.95 -28.61
C ALA A 229 13.07 6.85 -29.11
N GLU A 230 14.37 6.96 -28.79
CA GLU A 230 15.36 5.94 -29.15
C GLU A 230 15.12 4.60 -28.43
N ARG A 231 14.72 4.63 -27.15
CA ARG A 231 14.33 3.42 -26.40
C ARG A 231 13.08 2.76 -26.98
N LEU A 232 12.06 3.56 -27.34
CA LEU A 232 10.84 3.07 -27.96
C LEU A 232 11.10 2.46 -29.34
N ALA A 233 12.00 3.04 -30.14
CA ALA A 233 12.42 2.48 -31.42
C ALA A 233 13.16 1.13 -31.26
N LYS A 234 13.99 0.98 -30.21
CA LYS A 234 14.66 -0.29 -29.88
C LYS A 234 13.66 -1.37 -29.43
N ILE A 235 12.58 -0.99 -28.75
CA ILE A 235 11.52 -1.93 -28.32
C ILE A 235 10.69 -2.40 -29.53
N LYS A 236 10.31 -1.51 -30.45
CA LYS A 236 9.57 -1.89 -31.68
C LYS A 236 10.34 -2.86 -32.59
N ARG A 237 11.68 -2.84 -32.57
CA ARG A 237 12.50 -3.79 -33.34
C ARG A 237 12.61 -5.19 -32.72
N LYS A 238 12.08 -5.40 -31.50
CA LYS A 238 12.15 -6.66 -30.76
C LYS A 238 10.77 -7.30 -30.58
N GLU A 239 9.87 -7.13 -31.55
CA GLU A 239 8.68 -7.98 -31.63
C GLU A 239 9.13 -9.42 -31.91
N LEU A 240 9.29 -10.19 -30.83
CA LEU A 240 9.46 -11.63 -30.90
C LEU A 240 8.28 -12.20 -31.70
N PRO A 241 8.54 -13.09 -32.68
CA PRO A 241 7.47 -13.68 -33.47
C PRO A 241 6.47 -14.31 -32.50
N ARG A 242 5.23 -13.79 -32.50
CA ARG A 242 4.12 -14.36 -31.74
C ARG A 242 3.86 -15.75 -32.31
N LYS A 243 4.49 -16.77 -31.72
CA LYS A 243 4.17 -18.16 -32.03
C LYS A 243 2.67 -18.34 -31.78
N ALA A 244 1.95 -18.78 -32.82
CA ALA A 244 0.56 -19.15 -32.72
C ALA A 244 0.41 -20.15 -31.55
N ILE A 245 -0.34 -19.75 -30.53
CA ILE A 245 -0.60 -20.57 -29.36
C ILE A 245 -1.51 -21.70 -29.85
N LYS A 246 -0.98 -22.92 -29.86
CA LYS A 246 -1.77 -24.12 -30.11
C LYS A 246 -2.75 -24.27 -28.94
N GLU A 247 -4.04 -24.32 -29.24
CA GLU A 247 -5.10 -24.66 -28.29
C GLU A 247 -4.75 -25.98 -27.58
N GLY A 248 -4.60 -25.94 -26.25
CA GLY A 248 -4.48 -27.13 -25.42
C GLY A 248 -3.31 -27.17 -24.42
N GLU A 249 -2.33 -26.26 -24.50
CA GLU A 249 -1.28 -26.21 -23.47
C GLU A 249 -1.82 -25.54 -22.20
N LYS A 250 -2.03 -26.34 -21.14
CA LYS A 250 -2.34 -25.83 -19.79
C LYS A 250 -1.27 -24.81 -19.39
N VAL A 251 -1.68 -23.55 -19.24
CA VAL A 251 -0.79 -22.46 -18.81
C VAL A 251 -0.25 -22.79 -17.43
N LYS A 252 1.05 -23.09 -17.33
CA LYS A 252 1.71 -23.37 -16.05
C LYS A 252 1.99 -22.07 -15.31
N THR A 253 1.30 -21.88 -14.20
CA THR A 253 1.52 -20.75 -13.30
C THR A 253 2.86 -20.91 -12.56
N PRO A 254 3.40 -19.83 -11.95
CA PRO A 254 4.57 -19.95 -11.09
C PRO A 254 4.38 -20.87 -9.88
N ILE A 255 3.17 -20.96 -9.31
CA ILE A 255 2.86 -21.86 -8.19
C ILE A 255 2.90 -23.34 -8.64
N ASP A 256 2.44 -23.66 -9.85
CA ASP A 256 2.57 -25.01 -10.43
C ASP A 256 4.04 -25.41 -10.62
N ARG A 257 4.87 -24.44 -11.00
CA ARG A 257 6.33 -24.63 -11.14
C ARG A 257 6.99 -24.85 -9.79
N LEU A 258 6.61 -24.10 -8.76
CA LEU A 258 7.08 -24.32 -7.39
C LEU A 258 6.75 -25.74 -6.92
N TYR A 259 5.49 -26.18 -7.05
CA TYR A 259 5.08 -27.53 -6.67
C TYR A 259 5.84 -28.61 -7.46
N SER A 260 6.04 -28.41 -8.77
CA SER A 260 6.83 -29.33 -9.61
C SER A 260 8.30 -29.44 -9.14
N LEU A 261 8.90 -28.34 -8.71
CA LEU A 261 10.25 -28.32 -8.15
C LEU A 261 10.28 -29.08 -6.82
N VAL A 262 9.33 -28.82 -5.92
CA VAL A 262 9.23 -29.51 -4.63
C VAL A 262 9.05 -31.02 -4.83
N LYS A 263 8.18 -31.43 -5.76
CA LYS A 263 7.97 -32.85 -6.11
C LYS A 263 9.24 -33.51 -6.65
N LYS A 264 10.07 -32.77 -7.41
CA LYS A 264 11.32 -33.29 -7.96
C LYS A 264 12.43 -33.41 -6.91
N TYR A 265 12.62 -32.39 -6.08
CA TYR A 265 13.77 -32.32 -5.14
C TYR A 265 13.43 -32.82 -3.73
N LYS A 266 12.15 -33.05 -3.41
CA LYS A 266 11.59 -33.44 -2.11
C LYS A 266 11.79 -32.45 -0.96
N ARG A 267 12.87 -31.66 -1.00
CA ARG A 267 13.20 -30.60 -0.05
C ARG A 267 13.85 -29.42 -0.78
N ILE A 268 13.31 -28.22 -0.58
CA ILE A 268 13.84 -26.98 -1.17
C ILE A 268 13.89 -25.89 -0.11
N LYS A 269 14.97 -25.10 -0.06
CA LYS A 269 15.07 -23.91 0.78
C LYS A 269 14.47 -22.69 0.09
N ILE A 270 13.82 -21.80 0.82
CA ILE A 270 13.32 -20.52 0.29
C ILE A 270 14.47 -19.50 0.25
N ASP A 271 15.32 -19.63 -0.77
CA ASP A 271 16.50 -18.78 -0.99
C ASP A 271 16.30 -17.79 -2.16
N ASP A 272 17.26 -16.87 -2.35
CA ASP A 272 17.21 -15.88 -3.44
C ASP A 272 17.30 -16.55 -4.83
N ARG A 273 17.88 -17.75 -4.90
CA ARG A 273 18.02 -18.52 -6.15
C ARG A 273 16.68 -19.06 -6.60
N LEU A 274 15.86 -19.58 -5.69
CA LEU A 274 14.50 -20.04 -5.94
C LEU A 274 13.61 -18.86 -6.36
N ALA A 275 13.69 -17.75 -5.62
CA ALA A 275 13.03 -16.49 -5.93
C ALA A 275 13.32 -16.04 -7.37
N HIS A 276 14.60 -15.99 -7.75
CA HIS A 276 15.01 -15.63 -9.10
C HIS A 276 14.54 -16.65 -10.16
N THR A 277 14.54 -17.94 -9.84
CA THR A 277 14.09 -19.00 -10.77
C THR A 277 12.60 -18.91 -11.08
N LEU A 278 11.79 -18.54 -10.09
CA LEU A 278 10.34 -18.40 -10.23
C LEU A 278 9.91 -16.99 -10.66
N GLY A 279 10.81 -16.00 -10.58
CA GLY A 279 10.52 -14.60 -10.90
C GLY A 279 9.62 -13.92 -9.86
N VAL A 280 9.71 -14.34 -8.60
CA VAL A 280 8.92 -13.80 -7.48
C VAL A 280 9.79 -13.55 -6.25
N ASN A 281 9.27 -12.83 -5.25
CA ASN A 281 10.00 -12.58 -4.01
C ASN A 281 9.86 -13.73 -3.00
N LYS A 282 10.74 -13.78 -1.98
CA LYS A 282 10.73 -14.83 -0.94
C LYS A 282 9.39 -14.90 -0.19
N THR A 283 8.83 -13.74 0.16
CA THR A 283 7.55 -13.65 0.88
C THR A 283 6.40 -14.27 0.10
N GLN A 284 6.34 -14.10 -1.22
CA GLN A 284 5.35 -14.72 -2.09
C GLN A 284 5.52 -16.24 -2.16
N ILE A 285 6.76 -16.75 -2.13
CA ILE A 285 7.02 -18.19 -2.07
C ILE A 285 6.54 -18.77 -0.75
N GLU A 286 6.75 -18.06 0.37
CA GLU A 286 6.21 -18.45 1.68
C GLU A 286 4.68 -18.47 1.68
N GLU A 287 4.02 -17.43 1.13
CA GLU A 287 2.56 -17.40 1.00
C GLU A 287 2.02 -18.58 0.17
N TRP A 288 2.65 -18.88 -0.96
CA TRP A 288 2.29 -20.05 -1.77
C TRP A 288 2.56 -21.36 -1.04
N ALA A 289 3.62 -21.42 -0.23
CA ALA A 289 3.92 -22.60 0.54
C ALA A 289 2.84 -22.87 1.60
N VAL A 290 2.35 -21.82 2.26
CA VAL A 290 1.21 -21.91 3.19
C VAL A 290 -0.05 -22.41 2.47
N ILE A 291 -0.35 -21.87 1.28
CA ILE A 291 -1.52 -22.32 0.51
C ILE A 291 -1.42 -23.80 0.12
N LEU A 292 -0.24 -24.25 -0.33
CA LEU A 292 -0.04 -25.65 -0.70
C LEU A 292 -0.05 -26.59 0.53
N GLU A 293 0.40 -26.11 1.70
CA GLU A 293 0.31 -26.82 2.97
C GLU A 293 -1.14 -26.95 3.46
N GLU A 294 -1.97 -25.92 3.31
CA GLU A 294 -3.42 -25.98 3.60
C GLU A 294 -4.16 -27.06 2.78
N HIS A 295 -3.58 -27.46 1.64
CA HIS A 295 -4.09 -28.53 0.77
C HIS A 295 -3.36 -29.87 0.95
N ASP A 296 -2.56 -30.03 2.01
CA ASP A 296 -1.79 -31.25 2.32
C ASP A 296 -0.81 -31.70 1.20
N LEU A 297 -0.41 -30.78 0.30
CA LEU A 297 0.50 -31.09 -0.81
C LEU A 297 1.97 -31.03 -0.40
N ILE A 298 2.30 -30.15 0.54
CA ILE A 298 3.66 -29.91 1.05
C ILE A 298 3.60 -29.60 2.55
N GLU A 299 4.77 -29.57 3.20
CA GLU A 299 4.97 -29.19 4.60
C GLU A 299 6.00 -28.05 4.64
N LEU A 300 5.70 -26.96 5.35
CA LEU A 300 6.57 -25.81 5.49
C LEU A 300 7.32 -25.87 6.84
N HIS A 301 8.63 -26.14 6.78
CA HIS A 301 9.47 -26.33 7.95
C HIS A 301 10.35 -25.11 8.24
N TYR A 302 10.27 -24.59 9.46
CA TYR A 302 11.10 -23.49 9.95
C TYR A 302 12.20 -24.01 10.88
N PRO A 303 13.46 -24.17 10.41
CA PRO A 303 14.55 -24.57 11.29
C PRO A 303 14.84 -23.48 12.33
N THR A 304 15.34 -23.87 13.50
CA THR A 304 15.71 -22.93 14.58
C THR A 304 16.76 -21.90 14.14
N ILE A 305 17.65 -22.30 13.23
CA ILE A 305 18.68 -21.45 12.63
C ILE A 305 18.70 -21.74 11.12
N GLY A 306 18.31 -20.77 10.30
CA GLY A 306 18.36 -20.87 8.84
C GLY A 306 17.14 -20.26 8.15
N GLU A 307 17.12 -20.37 6.82
CA GLU A 307 15.97 -20.00 5.99
C GLU A 307 14.89 -21.10 6.04
N PRO A 308 13.60 -20.76 5.83
CA PRO A 308 12.52 -21.74 5.76
C PRO A 308 12.72 -22.76 4.64
N GLU A 309 12.19 -23.96 4.84
CA GLU A 309 12.32 -25.07 3.89
C GLU A 309 10.95 -25.70 3.59
N ILE A 310 10.72 -26.01 2.33
CA ILE A 310 9.53 -26.72 1.86
C ILE A 310 9.87 -28.20 1.70
N ARG A 311 9.04 -29.08 2.25
CA ARG A 311 9.15 -30.55 2.16
C ARG A 311 7.89 -31.13 1.54
N ILE A 312 7.98 -32.29 0.88
CA ILE A 312 6.79 -32.99 0.38
C ILE A 312 6.17 -33.87 1.47
N VAL A 313 4.85 -33.87 1.58
CA VAL A 313 4.13 -34.74 2.53
C VAL A 313 4.32 -36.19 2.10
N LYS A 314 4.73 -37.07 3.02
CA LYS A 314 5.15 -38.46 2.74
C LYS A 314 4.06 -39.35 2.11
N GLY A 315 2.81 -38.92 1.98
CA GLY A 315 1.69 -39.75 1.54
C GLY A 315 1.46 -39.87 0.02
N GLU A 316 1.96 -38.94 -0.80
CA GLU A 316 1.63 -38.94 -2.26
C GLU A 316 2.57 -39.78 -3.13
N THR A 317 3.78 -40.08 -2.65
CA THR A 317 4.79 -40.74 -3.49
C THR A 317 4.51 -42.22 -3.74
N GLU A 318 3.86 -42.93 -2.82
CA GLU A 318 3.65 -44.38 -2.95
C GLU A 318 2.51 -44.76 -3.90
N LYS A 319 1.54 -43.86 -4.14
CA LYS A 319 0.39 -44.15 -5.02
C LYS A 319 0.73 -44.10 -6.52
N ASN A 320 1.79 -43.43 -6.93
CA ASN A 320 2.11 -43.25 -8.36
C ASN A 320 3.01 -44.35 -8.95
N GLU A 321 3.68 -45.16 -8.13
CA GLU A 321 4.50 -46.27 -8.62
C GLU A 321 3.69 -47.56 -8.84
N THR A 322 2.54 -47.71 -8.16
CA THR A 322 1.67 -48.88 -8.29
C THR A 322 0.73 -48.85 -9.51
N GLU A 323 0.46 -47.67 -10.10
CA GLU A 323 -0.40 -47.55 -11.30
C GLU A 323 0.36 -47.61 -12.64
N LYS A 324 1.69 -47.81 -12.61
CA LYS A 324 2.54 -47.91 -13.81
C LYS A 324 3.17 -49.30 -14.03
N SER A 325 2.83 -50.28 -13.19
CA SER A 325 3.23 -51.70 -13.37
C SER A 325 2.04 -52.53 -13.78
#